data_AF-A0A8B5XL64-F1
#
_entry.id   AF-A0A8B5XL64-F1
#
_cell.length_a   1.000
_cell.length_b   1.000
_cell.length_c   1.000
_cell.angle_alpha   90.00
_cell.angle_beta   90.00
_cell.angle_gamma   90.00
#
_symmetry.space_group_name_H-M   'P 1'
#
loop_
_entity.id
_entity.type
_entity.pdbx_description
1 polymer ?
#
loop_
_entity_poly.entity_id
_entity_poly.type
_entity_poly.pdbx_seq_one_letter_code
_entity_poly.pdbx_strand_id
1 'polypeptide(L)'
;HTEIPEGTELLDIGLEDGTLIVDLSSEFTEGGGSASILMRLAQVVHTGTQFDSVDDVQILIEGEFVETIGGEGVMVGDPLEREDFEDQAPAILIESPAPHEPVSTSIRLRGTSNTFEGTLQIEILGPSGDVIYRDYSTASAGTGTRGEFDLTVPVEYEGSGIGAVRMFEHSAQDGERTNVVTIPVQFQ
;
A
#
# COMPACT_ATOMS: atom_id res chain seq x y z
N HIS A 1 -10.37 3.84 -1.27
CA HIS A 1 -10.67 5.11 -1.96
C HIS A 1 -9.43 5.49 -2.76
N THR A 2 -9.59 6.07 -3.94
CA THR A 2 -8.47 6.54 -4.78
C THR A 2 -8.60 8.03 -5.02
N GLU A 3 -7.46 8.73 -5.05
CA GLU A 3 -7.38 10.15 -5.43
C GLU A 3 -6.92 10.32 -6.88
N ILE A 4 -6.63 9.23 -7.59
CA ILE A 4 -6.35 9.25 -9.03
C ILE A 4 -7.64 9.62 -9.77
N PRO A 5 -7.67 10.72 -10.54
CA PRO A 5 -8.86 11.14 -11.28
C PRO A 5 -9.31 10.10 -12.29
N GLU A 6 -10.63 9.97 -12.44
CA GLU A 6 -11.22 9.15 -13.49
C GLU A 6 -10.78 9.68 -14.86
N GLY A 7 -10.38 8.77 -15.76
CA GLY A 7 -9.85 9.13 -17.07
C GLY A 7 -8.33 9.29 -17.13
N THR A 8 -7.62 9.24 -15.99
CA THR A 8 -6.15 9.15 -16.01
C THR A 8 -5.71 7.91 -16.77
N GLU A 9 -4.83 8.09 -17.76
CA GLU A 9 -4.20 7.00 -18.51
C GLU A 9 -2.73 6.85 -18.14
N LEU A 10 -2.23 5.61 -18.08
CA LEU A 10 -0.81 5.31 -18.08
C LEU A 10 -0.34 5.25 -19.54
N LEU A 11 0.45 6.22 -19.96
CA LEU A 11 0.91 6.39 -21.34
C LEU A 11 2.14 5.53 -21.64
N ASP A 12 3.13 5.56 -20.73
CA ASP A 12 4.35 4.76 -20.83
C ASP A 12 4.92 4.43 -19.44
N ILE A 13 5.76 3.40 -19.37
CA ILE A 13 6.48 3.02 -18.16
C ILE A 13 7.86 2.45 -18.50
N GLY A 14 8.89 2.95 -17.81
CA GLY A 14 10.27 2.52 -17.96
C GLY A 14 10.95 2.33 -16.61
N LEU A 15 11.97 1.47 -16.56
CA LEU A 15 12.81 1.31 -15.37
C LEU A 15 14.27 1.54 -15.78
N GLU A 16 14.89 2.55 -15.19
CA GLU A 16 16.27 2.94 -15.46
C GLU A 16 17.03 3.06 -14.14
N ASP A 17 18.04 2.23 -13.94
CA ASP A 17 18.94 2.27 -12.78
C ASP A 17 18.25 2.35 -11.40
N GLY A 18 17.07 1.75 -11.25
CA GLY A 18 16.28 1.74 -10.01
C GLY A 18 15.12 2.74 -10.00
N THR A 19 15.13 3.74 -10.87
CA THR A 19 14.06 4.72 -11.03
C THR A 19 12.98 4.22 -11.98
N LEU A 20 11.74 4.13 -11.49
CA LEU A 20 10.56 3.86 -12.32
C LEU A 20 10.05 5.17 -12.93
N ILE A 21 10.18 5.30 -14.23
CA ILE A 21 9.65 6.44 -14.99
C ILE A 21 8.20 6.12 -15.36
N VAL A 22 7.26 6.93 -14.89
CA VAL A 22 5.81 6.75 -15.09
C VAL A 22 5.26 7.95 -15.84
N ASP A 23 4.86 7.74 -17.09
CA ASP A 23 4.25 8.77 -17.94
C ASP A 23 2.73 8.65 -17.88
N LEU A 24 2.07 9.74 -17.47
CA LEU A 24 0.64 9.80 -17.21
C LEU A 24 -0.03 10.85 -18.08
N SER A 25 -1.31 10.65 -18.37
CA SER A 25 -2.10 11.67 -19.06
C SER A 25 -2.35 12.90 -18.18
N SER A 26 -2.64 14.04 -18.83
CA SER A 26 -2.84 15.32 -18.16
C SER A 26 -3.95 15.33 -17.10
N GLU A 27 -4.94 14.44 -17.21
CA GLU A 27 -6.02 14.23 -16.23
C GLU A 27 -5.47 13.93 -14.83
N PHE A 28 -4.29 13.29 -14.73
CA PHE A 28 -3.65 13.04 -13.45
C PHE A 28 -3.35 14.32 -12.66
N THR A 29 -3.22 15.46 -13.34
CA THR A 29 -2.93 16.76 -12.72
C THR A 29 -4.19 17.52 -12.28
N GLU A 30 -5.37 17.02 -12.65
CA GLU A 30 -6.64 17.72 -12.47
C GLU A 30 -7.32 17.40 -11.13
N GLY A 31 -8.11 18.36 -10.64
CA GLY A 31 -9.01 18.18 -9.51
C GLY A 31 -8.34 18.18 -8.13
N GLY A 32 -9.11 18.59 -7.14
CA GLY A 32 -8.66 18.67 -5.74
C GLY A 32 -7.68 19.83 -5.47
N GLY A 33 -7.15 19.85 -4.25
CA GLY A 33 -5.99 20.66 -3.86
C GLY A 33 -4.76 19.78 -3.64
N SER A 34 -3.69 20.37 -3.12
CA SER A 34 -2.39 19.77 -2.81
C SER A 34 -2.51 18.48 -2.02
N ALA A 35 -3.41 18.41 -1.03
CA ALA A 35 -3.65 17.17 -0.29
C ALA A 35 -4.11 16.00 -1.19
N SER A 36 -4.98 16.24 -2.18
CA SER A 36 -5.42 15.21 -3.13
C SER A 36 -4.29 14.80 -4.09
N ILE A 37 -3.47 15.77 -4.51
CA ILE A 37 -2.31 15.53 -5.38
C ILE A 37 -1.24 14.73 -4.65
N LEU A 38 -0.92 15.08 -3.39
CA LEU A 38 0.02 14.33 -2.57
C LEU A 38 -0.45 12.89 -2.34
N MET A 39 -1.75 12.70 -2.09
CA MET A 39 -2.32 11.36 -1.91
C MET A 39 -2.23 10.51 -3.18
N ARG A 40 -2.53 11.05 -4.37
CA ARG A 40 -2.41 10.25 -5.61
C ARG A 40 -0.95 9.96 -5.98
N LEU A 41 -0.03 10.90 -5.73
CA LEU A 41 1.40 10.66 -5.88
C LEU A 41 1.85 9.56 -4.92
N ALA A 42 1.46 9.63 -3.65
CA ALA A 42 1.74 8.58 -2.66
C ALA A 42 1.25 7.21 -3.14
N GLN A 43 0.05 7.14 -3.72
CA GLN A 43 -0.50 5.90 -4.29
C GLN A 43 0.36 5.34 -5.42
N VAL A 44 0.78 6.18 -6.37
CA VAL A 44 1.64 5.76 -7.49
C VAL A 44 3.01 5.32 -6.98
N VAL A 45 3.64 6.13 -6.13
CA VAL A 45 4.99 5.89 -5.59
C VAL A 45 5.02 4.60 -4.79
N HIS A 46 4.12 4.40 -3.82
CA HIS A 46 4.07 3.17 -3.03
C HIS A 46 3.82 1.93 -3.89
N THR A 47 2.98 2.06 -4.93
CA THR A 47 2.71 0.96 -5.87
C THR A 47 3.92 0.65 -6.74
N GLY A 48 4.63 1.65 -7.25
CA GLY A 48 5.83 1.46 -8.08
C GLY A 48 6.98 0.84 -7.31
N THR A 49 7.22 1.33 -6.10
CA THR A 49 8.31 0.89 -5.20
C THR A 49 7.98 -0.37 -4.39
N GLN A 50 6.86 -1.04 -4.65
CA GLN A 50 6.56 -2.34 -4.01
C GLN A 50 7.48 -3.48 -4.52
N PHE A 51 8.14 -3.25 -5.66
CA PHE A 51 9.07 -4.18 -6.27
C PHE A 51 10.49 -3.87 -5.82
N ASP A 52 11.23 -4.88 -5.35
CA ASP A 52 12.59 -4.75 -4.81
C ASP A 52 13.62 -4.15 -5.80
N SER A 53 13.27 -4.02 -7.08
CA SER A 53 14.09 -3.43 -8.13
C SER A 53 13.79 -1.95 -8.41
N VAL A 54 12.84 -1.35 -7.68
CA VAL A 54 12.40 0.03 -7.86
C VAL A 54 12.65 0.78 -6.56
N ASP A 55 13.57 1.74 -6.61
CA ASP A 55 13.97 2.57 -5.48
C ASP A 55 13.07 3.81 -5.35
N ASP A 56 12.75 4.44 -6.49
CA ASP A 56 11.99 5.69 -6.57
C ASP A 56 11.16 5.78 -7.86
N VAL A 57 10.31 6.81 -7.97
CA VAL A 57 9.43 7.04 -9.12
C VAL A 57 9.58 8.45 -9.69
N GLN A 58 9.93 8.56 -10.97
CA GLN A 58 9.90 9.82 -11.72
C GLN A 58 8.56 9.95 -12.46
N ILE A 59 7.89 11.10 -12.29
CA ILE A 59 6.62 11.41 -12.97
C ILE A 59 6.87 12.21 -14.25
N LEU A 60 6.26 11.77 -15.35
CA LEU A 60 6.11 12.52 -16.60
C LEU A 60 4.61 12.77 -16.85
N ILE A 61 4.32 13.86 -17.54
CA ILE A 61 2.96 14.18 -18.00
C ILE A 61 2.98 14.38 -19.51
N GLU A 62 2.24 13.56 -20.25
CA GLU A 62 2.17 13.60 -21.72
C GLU A 62 3.56 13.53 -22.38
N GLY A 63 4.44 12.69 -21.84
CA GLY A 63 5.82 12.50 -22.30
C GLY A 63 6.79 13.61 -21.91
N GLU A 64 6.35 14.62 -21.17
CA GLU A 64 7.16 15.76 -20.76
C GLU A 64 7.53 15.68 -19.28
N PHE A 65 8.78 16.06 -18.99
CA PHE A 65 9.22 16.28 -17.62
C PHE A 65 8.60 17.57 -17.06
N VAL A 66 8.06 17.49 -15.85
CA VAL A 66 7.41 18.61 -15.18
C VAL A 66 8.02 18.85 -13.81
N GLU A 67 8.31 20.11 -13.49
CA GLU A 67 8.84 20.49 -12.17
C GLU A 67 7.75 20.42 -11.09
N THR A 68 6.51 20.74 -11.48
CA THR A 68 5.36 20.80 -10.58
C THR A 68 4.08 20.36 -11.26
N ILE A 69 3.16 19.77 -10.50
CA ILE A 69 1.80 19.46 -10.94
C ILE A 69 0.72 20.13 -10.08
N GLY A 70 -0.44 20.34 -10.70
CA GLY A 70 -1.60 21.01 -10.11
C GLY A 70 -1.44 22.53 -9.95
N GLY A 71 -2.56 23.20 -9.70
CA GLY A 71 -2.59 24.67 -9.55
C GLY A 71 -1.85 25.21 -8.32
N GLU A 72 -1.52 24.35 -7.36
CA GLU A 72 -0.78 24.71 -6.14
C GLU A 72 0.74 24.50 -6.25
N GLY A 73 1.21 23.89 -7.35
CA GLY A 73 2.64 23.70 -7.61
C GLY A 73 3.29 22.62 -6.75
N VAL A 74 2.69 21.42 -6.67
CA VAL A 74 3.30 20.28 -5.97
C VAL A 74 4.53 19.82 -6.75
N MET A 75 5.70 19.78 -6.10
CA MET A 75 6.98 19.44 -6.73
C MET A 75 7.03 17.96 -7.13
N VAL A 76 7.45 17.69 -8.37
CA VAL A 76 7.68 16.33 -8.90
C VAL A 76 8.88 16.28 -9.87
N GLY A 77 9.73 17.32 -9.83
CA GLY A 77 10.91 17.41 -10.70
C GLY A 77 12.03 16.44 -10.30
N ASP A 78 12.13 16.07 -9.03
CA ASP A 78 13.03 14.99 -8.62
C ASP A 78 12.24 13.67 -8.50
N PRO A 79 12.88 12.51 -8.69
CA PRO A 79 12.25 11.22 -8.40
C PRO A 79 11.76 11.16 -6.96
N LEU A 80 10.60 10.53 -6.78
CA LEU A 80 9.86 10.51 -5.54
C LEU A 80 10.03 9.17 -4.81
N GLU A 81 10.32 9.24 -3.51
CA GLU A 81 10.53 8.10 -2.62
C GLU A 81 9.32 7.89 -1.69
N ARG A 82 9.25 6.74 -0.99
CA ARG A 82 8.15 6.47 -0.04
C ARG A 82 8.17 7.43 1.14
N GLU A 83 9.36 7.82 1.55
CA GLU A 83 9.67 8.69 2.67
C GLU A 83 9.08 10.09 2.48
N ASP A 84 8.94 10.56 1.23
CA ASP A 84 8.28 11.81 0.88
C ASP A 84 6.79 11.82 1.25
N PHE A 85 6.20 10.63 1.46
CA PHE A 85 4.77 10.43 1.70
C PHE A 85 4.45 9.69 3.00
N GLU A 86 5.33 9.71 4.00
CA GLU A 86 5.07 9.03 5.29
C GLU A 86 3.78 9.54 5.96
N ASP A 87 3.48 10.84 5.86
CA ASP A 87 2.28 11.44 6.44
C ASP A 87 0.97 11.00 5.73
N GLN A 88 1.09 10.43 4.53
CA GLN A 88 -0.01 9.97 3.68
C GLN A 88 -0.18 8.44 3.77
N ALA A 89 0.88 7.74 4.19
CA ALA A 89 0.86 6.30 4.33
C ALA A 89 -0.01 5.87 5.52
N PRO A 90 -0.81 4.80 5.40
CA PRO A 90 -1.51 4.25 6.54
C PRO A 90 -0.51 3.68 7.57
N ALA A 91 -0.93 3.61 8.83
CA ALA A 91 -0.11 3.03 9.90
C ALA A 91 0.24 1.56 9.62
N ILE A 92 -0.61 0.83 8.89
CA ILE A 92 -0.35 -0.52 8.38
C ILE A 92 -0.63 -0.50 6.88
N LEU A 93 0.36 -0.90 6.07
CA LEU A 93 0.22 -1.09 4.62
C LEU A 93 0.51 -2.56 4.30
N ILE A 94 -0.46 -3.25 3.69
CA ILE A 94 -0.28 -4.62 3.21
C ILE A 94 -0.05 -4.56 1.70
N GLU A 95 1.08 -5.08 1.25
CA GLU A 95 1.47 -5.17 -0.16
C GLU A 95 1.21 -6.57 -0.73
N SER A 96 1.28 -7.59 0.11
CA SER A 96 0.88 -8.97 -0.24
C SER A 96 0.08 -9.58 0.91
N PRO A 97 -1.04 -10.26 0.63
CA PRO A 97 -1.58 -10.56 -0.70
C PRO A 97 -2.23 -9.35 -1.38
N ALA A 98 -2.35 -9.42 -2.71
CA ALA A 98 -3.19 -8.49 -3.46
C ALA A 98 -4.69 -8.79 -3.21
N PRO A 99 -5.59 -7.80 -3.38
CA PRO A 99 -7.03 -8.05 -3.32
C PRO A 99 -7.46 -9.17 -4.28
N HIS A 100 -8.20 -10.13 -3.74
CA HIS A 100 -8.69 -11.34 -4.41
C HIS A 100 -7.60 -12.30 -4.91
N GLU A 101 -6.36 -12.16 -4.42
CA GLU A 101 -5.30 -13.12 -4.71
C GLU A 101 -5.75 -14.55 -4.32
N PRO A 102 -5.55 -15.54 -5.21
CA PRO A 102 -5.81 -16.93 -4.87
C PRO A 102 -4.88 -17.44 -3.77
N VAL A 103 -5.46 -18.07 -2.75
CA VAL A 103 -4.73 -18.63 -1.62
C VAL A 103 -5.16 -20.06 -1.38
N SER A 104 -4.20 -20.92 -1.00
CA SER A 104 -4.45 -22.34 -0.73
C SER A 104 -3.99 -22.70 0.68
N THR A 105 -2.78 -23.23 0.84
CA THR A 105 -2.27 -23.75 2.13
C THR A 105 -1.53 -22.73 2.96
N SER A 106 -1.18 -21.58 2.40
CA SER A 106 -0.50 -20.49 3.10
C SER A 106 -0.70 -19.15 2.41
N ILE A 107 -0.47 -18.07 3.16
CA ILE A 107 -0.51 -16.69 2.67
C ILE A 107 0.79 -16.02 3.10
N ARG A 108 1.51 -15.42 2.16
CA ARG A 108 2.61 -14.50 2.48
C ARG A 108 2.00 -13.14 2.80
N LEU A 109 2.30 -12.64 3.99
CA LEU A 109 1.95 -11.30 4.44
C LEU A 109 3.21 -10.46 4.33
N ARG A 110 3.21 -9.52 3.39
CA ARG A 110 4.30 -8.57 3.18
C ARG A 110 3.77 -7.14 3.23
N GLY A 111 4.53 -6.24 3.83
CA GLY A 111 4.24 -4.82 3.80
C GLY A 111 5.03 -4.04 4.83
N THR A 112 4.51 -2.88 5.20
CA THR A 112 5.17 -1.97 6.14
C THR A 112 4.20 -1.44 7.19
N SER A 113 4.73 -1.01 8.33
CA SER A 113 3.92 -0.38 9.37
C SER A 113 4.69 0.62 10.22
N ASN A 114 3.96 1.57 10.78
CA ASN A 114 4.43 2.54 11.77
C ASN A 114 3.50 2.49 13.00
N THR A 115 3.41 1.31 13.62
CA THR A 115 2.54 1.02 14.77
C THR A 115 3.28 1.08 16.11
N PHE A 116 2.55 1.06 17.22
CA PHE A 116 3.18 1.02 18.55
C PHE A 116 4.02 -0.24 18.75
N GLU A 117 5.32 -0.06 19.01
CA GLU A 117 6.34 -1.13 19.08
C GLU A 117 6.41 -2.02 17.82
N GLY A 118 5.85 -1.58 16.69
CA GLY A 118 5.77 -2.38 15.46
C GLY A 118 4.76 -3.53 15.56
N THR A 119 3.89 -3.55 16.58
CA THR A 119 2.97 -4.67 16.84
C THR A 119 1.89 -4.77 15.77
N LEU A 120 1.65 -5.99 15.28
CA LEU A 120 0.65 -6.31 14.26
C LEU A 120 -0.15 -7.54 14.69
N GLN A 121 -1.46 -7.39 14.87
CA GLN A 121 -2.39 -8.50 15.04
C GLN A 121 -2.84 -9.00 13.67
N ILE A 122 -2.94 -10.31 13.51
CA ILE A 122 -3.28 -10.97 12.24
C ILE A 122 -4.51 -11.84 12.46
N GLU A 123 -5.52 -11.67 11.62
CA GLU A 123 -6.68 -12.53 11.53
C GLU A 123 -6.90 -12.97 10.08
N ILE A 124 -7.09 -14.28 9.84
CA ILE A 124 -7.62 -14.78 8.57
C ILE A 124 -9.10 -15.10 8.78
N LEU A 125 -9.94 -14.54 7.92
CA LEU A 125 -11.38 -14.72 7.93
C LEU A 125 -11.76 -15.69 6.80
N GLY A 126 -12.52 -16.74 7.15
CA GLY A 126 -13.14 -17.63 6.18
C GLY A 126 -14.30 -16.94 5.43
N PRO A 127 -14.86 -17.59 4.39
CA PRO A 127 -15.96 -17.02 3.60
C PRO A 127 -17.25 -16.70 4.36
N SER A 128 -17.48 -17.33 5.51
CA SER A 128 -18.60 -17.03 6.41
C SER A 128 -18.37 -15.79 7.29
N GLY A 129 -17.15 -15.23 7.29
CA GLY A 129 -16.71 -14.17 8.19
C GLY A 129 -16.16 -14.66 9.54
N ASP A 130 -16.16 -15.97 9.78
CA ASP A 130 -15.54 -16.56 10.97
C ASP A 130 -14.01 -16.41 10.92
N VAL A 131 -13.39 -16.13 12.06
CA VAL A 131 -11.93 -16.07 12.16
C VAL A 131 -11.40 -17.50 12.25
N ILE A 132 -10.65 -17.92 11.22
CA ILE A 132 -10.09 -19.27 11.09
C ILE A 132 -8.61 -19.33 11.50
N TYR A 133 -7.92 -18.20 11.56
CA TYR A 133 -6.55 -18.09 12.04
C TYR A 133 -6.38 -16.79 12.83
N ARG A 134 -5.59 -16.86 13.90
CA ARG A 134 -5.17 -15.72 14.72
C ARG A 134 -3.72 -15.87 15.10
N ASP A 135 -2.98 -14.81 14.91
CA ASP A 135 -1.61 -14.71 15.39
C ASP A 135 -1.24 -13.23 15.53
N TYR A 136 0.00 -12.98 15.91
CA TYR A 136 0.59 -11.66 15.88
C TYR A 136 2.01 -11.71 15.33
N SER A 137 2.48 -10.57 14.86
CA SER A 137 3.86 -10.38 14.45
C SER A 137 4.31 -8.97 14.84
N THR A 138 5.56 -8.67 14.52
CA THR A 138 6.12 -7.32 14.64
C THR A 138 6.77 -6.93 13.33
N ALA A 139 6.61 -5.67 12.94
CA ALA A 139 7.49 -5.07 11.95
C ALA A 139 8.90 -4.86 12.50
N SER A 140 9.86 -4.60 11.61
CA SER A 140 11.28 -4.39 11.98
C SER A 140 11.53 -3.12 12.80
N ALA A 141 10.58 -2.19 12.83
CA ALA A 141 10.59 -0.96 13.61
C ALA A 141 9.17 -0.61 14.09
N GLY A 142 9.06 0.42 14.92
CA GLY A 142 7.79 0.88 15.50
C GLY A 142 7.69 2.40 15.49
N THR A 143 6.76 2.94 16.28
CA THR A 143 6.37 4.36 16.27
C THR A 143 7.50 5.35 15.98
N GLY A 144 7.30 6.13 14.92
CA GLY A 144 8.24 7.16 14.44
C GLY A 144 9.29 6.63 13.48
N THR A 145 9.30 5.33 13.19
CA THR A 145 10.15 4.73 12.16
C THR A 145 9.39 3.59 11.52
N ARG A 146 9.02 3.76 10.24
CA ARG A 146 8.32 2.71 9.50
C ARG A 146 9.21 1.48 9.40
N GLY A 147 8.65 0.33 9.77
CA GLY A 147 9.28 -0.98 9.70
C GLY A 147 8.62 -1.86 8.66
N GLU A 148 9.35 -2.88 8.22
CA GLU A 148 8.87 -3.90 7.28
C GLU A 148 8.41 -5.14 8.03
N PHE A 149 7.45 -5.86 7.46
CA PHE A 149 7.12 -7.22 7.86
C PHE A 149 7.04 -8.14 6.64
N ASP A 150 7.53 -9.36 6.79
CA ASP A 150 7.45 -10.41 5.77
C ASP A 150 7.38 -11.77 6.47
N LEU A 151 6.22 -12.39 6.43
CA LEU A 151 5.97 -13.68 7.06
C LEU A 151 5.00 -14.52 6.23
N THR A 152 5.04 -15.83 6.43
CA THR A 152 4.07 -16.75 5.83
C THR A 152 3.21 -17.36 6.92
N VAL A 153 1.90 -17.20 6.81
CA VAL A 153 0.92 -17.80 7.72
C VAL A 153 0.27 -19.03 7.07
N PRO A 154 0.06 -20.12 7.81
CA PRO A 154 -0.66 -21.28 7.29
C PRO A 154 -2.15 -20.96 7.12
N VAL A 155 -2.77 -21.60 6.13
CA VAL A 155 -4.22 -21.59 5.93
C VAL A 155 -4.74 -23.00 6.12
N GLU A 156 -5.49 -23.17 7.19
CA GLU A 156 -6.20 -24.42 7.50
C GLU A 156 -7.69 -24.24 7.16
N TYR A 157 -7.99 -24.22 5.86
CA TYR A 157 -9.36 -24.11 5.36
C TYR A 157 -9.60 -25.09 4.21
N GLU A 158 -10.61 -25.94 4.36
CA GLU A 158 -11.07 -26.87 3.33
C GLU A 158 -12.33 -26.30 2.68
N GLY A 159 -12.18 -25.63 1.54
CA GLY A 159 -13.30 -25.07 0.79
C GLY A 159 -12.86 -23.93 -0.12
N SER A 160 -13.84 -23.33 -0.81
CA SER A 160 -13.62 -22.20 -1.69
C SER A 160 -14.56 -21.04 -1.37
N GLY A 161 -14.12 -19.82 -1.66
CA GLY A 161 -14.90 -18.61 -1.43
C GLY A 161 -14.03 -17.41 -1.11
N ILE A 162 -14.66 -16.23 -1.03
CA ILE A 162 -13.98 -14.99 -0.69
C ILE A 162 -13.87 -14.88 0.82
N GLY A 163 -12.66 -14.96 1.34
CA GLY A 163 -12.33 -14.61 2.72
C GLY A 163 -11.58 -13.29 2.79
N ALA A 164 -10.85 -13.07 3.88
CA ALA A 164 -9.99 -11.90 4.02
C ALA A 164 -8.80 -12.12 4.95
N VAL A 165 -7.71 -11.41 4.68
CA VAL A 165 -6.67 -11.09 5.64
C VAL A 165 -7.07 -9.80 6.36
N ARG A 166 -7.03 -9.78 7.69
CA ARG A 166 -7.21 -8.57 8.49
C ARG A 166 -6.00 -8.35 9.39
N MET A 167 -5.39 -7.18 9.30
CA MET A 167 -4.32 -6.74 10.20
C MET A 167 -4.72 -5.47 10.93
N PHE A 168 -4.32 -5.34 12.19
CA PHE A 168 -4.65 -4.20 13.04
C PHE A 168 -3.68 -4.10 14.21
N GLU A 169 -3.70 -2.99 14.94
CA GLU A 169 -3.05 -2.87 16.24
C GLU A 169 -4.11 -2.76 17.35
N HIS A 170 -3.74 -3.07 18.59
CA HIS A 170 -4.56 -2.74 19.75
C HIS A 170 -4.12 -1.39 20.31
N SER A 171 -5.09 -0.48 20.52
CA SER A 171 -4.86 0.79 21.19
C SER A 171 -4.31 0.55 22.60
N ALA A 172 -3.19 1.19 22.93
CA ALA A 172 -2.61 1.13 24.28
C ALA A 172 -3.50 1.81 25.34
N GLN A 173 -4.46 2.64 24.92
CA GLN A 173 -5.35 3.37 25.82
C GLN A 173 -6.50 2.52 26.37
N ASP A 174 -7.11 1.70 25.51
CA ASP A 174 -8.38 1.01 25.80
C ASP A 174 -8.46 -0.42 25.24
N GLY A 175 -7.44 -0.89 24.51
CA GLY A 175 -7.39 -2.21 23.90
C GLY A 175 -8.30 -2.37 22.69
N GLU A 176 -8.96 -1.31 22.21
CA GLU A 176 -9.76 -1.36 21.00
C GLU A 176 -8.89 -1.62 19.77
N ARG A 177 -9.49 -2.15 18.70
CA ARG A 177 -8.79 -2.36 17.43
C ARG A 177 -8.65 -1.03 16.72
N THR A 178 -7.43 -0.62 16.40
CA THR A 178 -7.11 0.57 15.61
C THR A 178 -6.32 0.19 14.36
N ASN A 179 -6.24 1.11 13.40
CA ASN A 179 -5.49 0.92 12.14
C ASN A 179 -5.88 -0.37 11.40
N VAL A 180 -7.16 -0.71 11.40
CA VAL A 180 -7.66 -1.97 10.83
C VAL A 180 -7.58 -1.92 9.31
N VAL A 181 -6.80 -2.82 8.73
CA VAL A 181 -6.71 -3.06 7.28
C VAL A 181 -7.29 -4.44 6.98
N THR A 182 -8.06 -4.55 5.89
CA THR A 182 -8.67 -5.81 5.46
C THR A 182 -8.51 -5.97 3.96
N ILE A 183 -7.90 -7.07 3.54
CA ILE A 183 -7.67 -7.42 2.13
C ILE A 183 -8.47 -8.69 1.82
N PRO A 184 -9.41 -8.66 0.86
CA PRO A 184 -10.12 -9.86 0.46
C PRO A 184 -9.16 -10.83 -0.23
N VAL A 185 -9.34 -12.13 -0.01
CA VAL A 185 -8.56 -13.20 -0.68
C VAL A 185 -9.49 -14.30 -1.17
N GLN A 186 -9.05 -15.06 -2.19
CA GLN A 186 -9.86 -16.12 -2.78
C GLN A 186 -9.33 -17.50 -2.34
N PHE A 187 -10.05 -18.19 -1.46
CA PHE A 187 -9.73 -19.58 -1.11
C PHE A 187 -10.06 -20.53 -2.26
N GLN A 188 -9.21 -21.54 -2.45
CA GLN A 188 -9.30 -22.56 -3.50
C GLN A 188 -9.35 -23.98 -2.94
#